data_AF-A0A3N7FFJ5-F1
#
_entry.id   AF-A0A3N7FFJ5-F1
#
_cell.length_a   1.000
_cell.length_b   1.000
_cell.length_c   1.000
_cell.angle_alpha   90.00
_cell.angle_beta   90.00
_cell.angle_gamma   90.00
#
_symmetry.space_group_name_H-M   'P 1'
#
loop_
_entity.id
_entity.type
_entity.pdbx_description
1 polymer ?
#
loop_
_entity_poly.entity_id
_entity_poly.type
_entity_poly.pdbx_seq_one_letter_code
_entity_poly.pdbx_strand_id
1 'polypeptide(L)'
;MNHTFHIPVLGLGYSIDTPLKVARYGISSVVSIVDDELTERMRKYHQENTTKGYTLIEKKEEDSRARRITAYLNLLDILVKEQFKTLKTQTFEEGTELSRYFELLPDTAPIKQKYMQMKALEAGISRDTLQKELLASMTPGAIDVNIMSKVDKANYKANQEYAGDDFTDALAAMRGFANSTLDSSVIISAGLNPRLYAYMEKCTAFFPDAGGKLQKKIILKVSDFRSALIQAKMLAKKGLWVSEFRVESGLNCGGHAFATEGFLLGPILEEFKQKRTELAEELYQMYSAALIGKGLPEMAKPIQRITAQGGIGTAEEHEFLLNYYQLDAAGWGSPFLLVPEATNVDEETLNDLVTARADDYYLSNSSPLGVLFNNFKKSTAEQQRLQRIEKGRPGSPCTKKFLCTNTEFTELPICTASREYQNLKIKQLKDQQLPKEDYDKQFDSITEKVCLCEGLCASTYIKAGILKPRENRAVSICPGPNLAFFHAKYSLKEMINHIYGRENLLSEVLRPNLFINELNLYVDYLKKDIAAQLEEFNAKKDKYFSKFKAQLLNGIDYYKALIPELKFQDSLSVEEMLKQLQLAEQRLS
;
A
#
# COMPACT_ATOMS: atom_id res chain seq x y z
N MET A 1 9.43 15.36 8.92
CA MET A 1 9.83 14.06 8.32
C MET A 1 11.08 14.35 7.50
N ASN A 2 12.18 13.62 7.70
CA ASN A 2 13.45 13.97 7.04
C ASN A 2 13.49 13.53 5.57
N HIS A 3 12.80 12.44 5.25
CA HIS A 3 12.49 12.05 3.88
C HIS A 3 11.12 12.59 3.46
N THR A 4 11.01 12.99 2.19
CA THR A 4 9.77 13.36 1.51
C THR A 4 9.09 12.17 0.80
N PHE A 5 9.62 10.97 0.94
CA PHE A 5 8.97 9.74 0.48
C PHE A 5 8.78 8.73 1.62
N HIS A 6 7.92 7.74 1.38
CA HIS A 6 7.78 6.57 2.24
C HIS A 6 7.58 5.30 1.38
N ILE A 7 7.88 4.14 1.96
CA ILE A 7 7.61 2.83 1.34
C ILE A 7 6.22 2.38 1.80
N PRO A 8 5.20 2.34 0.92
CA PRO A 8 3.85 1.91 1.28
C PRO A 8 3.81 0.40 1.51
N VAL A 9 2.64 -0.12 1.88
CA VAL A 9 2.45 -1.56 2.07
C VAL A 9 2.66 -2.29 0.75
N LEU A 10 3.50 -3.32 0.75
CA LEU A 10 3.80 -4.15 -0.41
C LEU A 10 3.25 -5.57 -0.16
N GLY A 11 2.02 -5.81 -0.61
CA GLY A 11 1.33 -7.09 -0.41
C GLY A 11 1.17 -7.49 1.06
N LEU A 12 1.17 -8.79 1.33
CA LEU A 12 1.14 -9.31 2.70
C LEU A 12 2.55 -9.49 3.28
N GLY A 13 3.47 -10.08 2.50
CA GLY A 13 4.80 -10.46 2.98
C GLY A 13 5.97 -9.59 2.51
N TYR A 14 5.86 -8.86 1.41
CA TYR A 14 7.04 -8.23 0.80
C TYR A 14 7.64 -7.14 1.67
N SER A 15 6.81 -6.44 2.46
CA SER A 15 7.27 -5.39 3.39
C SER A 15 7.17 -5.75 4.88
N ILE A 16 6.98 -7.04 5.23
CA ILE A 16 6.71 -7.47 6.62
C ILE A 16 7.80 -7.03 7.62
N ASP A 17 9.06 -6.98 7.18
CA ASP A 17 10.25 -6.62 7.97
C ASP A 17 11.05 -5.45 7.37
N THR A 18 10.51 -4.77 6.33
CA THR A 18 11.13 -3.56 5.75
C THR A 18 11.55 -2.54 6.80
N PRO A 19 10.78 -2.29 7.88
CA PRO A 19 11.24 -1.36 8.91
C PRO A 19 12.59 -1.75 9.54
N LEU A 20 12.90 -3.04 9.73
CA LEU A 20 14.21 -3.49 10.23
C LEU A 20 15.36 -3.23 9.25
N LYS A 21 15.03 -3.04 7.96
CA LYS A 21 15.99 -2.82 6.88
C LYS A 21 16.28 -1.33 6.66
N VAL A 22 15.27 -0.47 6.82
CA VAL A 22 15.37 0.94 6.40
C VAL A 22 15.10 1.98 7.50
N ALA A 23 14.41 1.63 8.60
CA ALA A 23 13.99 2.63 9.58
C ALA A 23 15.17 3.31 10.28
N ARG A 24 16.30 2.60 10.46
CA ARG A 24 17.51 3.22 11.02
C ARG A 24 18.03 4.40 10.20
N TYR A 25 17.72 4.48 8.89
CA TYR A 25 18.06 5.59 8.01
C TYR A 25 16.99 6.70 7.96
N GLY A 26 15.96 6.64 8.82
CA GLY A 26 14.89 7.65 8.84
C GLY A 26 13.76 7.39 7.84
N ILE A 27 13.79 6.28 7.11
CA ILE A 27 12.80 5.96 6.06
C ILE A 27 11.59 5.24 6.68
N SER A 28 10.41 5.86 6.57
CA SER A 28 9.16 5.25 7.03
C SER A 28 8.70 4.16 6.07
N SER A 29 8.19 3.07 6.62
CA SER A 29 7.66 1.94 5.84
C SER A 29 6.44 1.31 6.50
N VAL A 30 5.66 0.56 5.72
CA VAL A 30 4.39 -0.02 6.18
C VAL A 30 4.42 -1.55 6.22
N VAL A 31 3.96 -2.11 7.33
CA VAL A 31 3.81 -3.55 7.57
C VAL A 31 2.35 -3.96 7.44
N SER A 32 2.04 -5.01 6.67
CA SER A 32 0.70 -5.59 6.69
C SER A 32 0.51 -6.47 7.93
N ILE A 33 -0.56 -6.23 8.69
CA ILE A 33 -0.91 -7.04 9.87
C ILE A 33 -2.19 -7.88 9.64
N VAL A 34 -2.48 -8.19 8.38
CA VAL A 34 -3.64 -8.99 7.97
C VAL A 34 -3.40 -10.50 8.17
N ASP A 35 -2.16 -11.00 8.01
CA ASP A 35 -1.81 -12.40 8.24
C ASP A 35 -1.04 -12.56 9.56
N ASP A 36 -1.73 -13.01 10.61
CA ASP A 36 -1.11 -13.23 11.93
C ASP A 36 -0.19 -14.44 11.99
N GLU A 37 -0.30 -15.36 11.04
CA GLU A 37 0.62 -16.49 10.95
C GLU A 37 1.94 -16.06 10.35
N LEU A 38 1.91 -15.15 9.37
CA LEU A 38 3.10 -14.51 8.84
C LEU A 38 3.82 -13.71 9.94
N THR A 39 3.10 -12.89 10.71
CA THR A 39 3.72 -12.11 11.80
C THR A 39 4.37 -13.02 12.84
N GLU A 40 3.71 -14.11 13.24
CA GLU A 40 4.26 -15.06 14.22
C GLU A 40 5.49 -15.81 13.70
N ARG A 41 5.51 -16.20 12.43
CA ARG A 41 6.67 -16.86 11.80
C ARG A 41 7.85 -15.91 11.64
N MET A 42 7.60 -14.67 11.22
CA MET A 42 8.65 -13.65 11.13
C MET A 42 9.15 -13.23 12.51
N ARG A 43 8.28 -13.19 13.53
CA ARG A 43 8.68 -13.00 14.92
C ARG A 43 9.67 -14.08 15.35
N LYS A 44 9.35 -15.36 15.11
CA LYS A 44 10.27 -16.47 15.38
C LYS A 44 11.60 -16.29 14.65
N TYR A 45 11.57 -16.07 13.34
CA TYR A 45 12.76 -15.88 12.50
C TYR A 45 13.68 -14.75 13.02
N HIS A 46 13.13 -13.60 13.38
CA HIS A 46 13.93 -12.50 13.90
C HIS A 46 14.39 -12.73 15.34
N GLN A 47 13.61 -13.41 16.19
CA GLN A 47 14.03 -13.72 17.56
C GLN A 47 15.11 -14.79 17.64
N GLU A 48 15.13 -15.78 16.75
CA GLU A 48 16.19 -16.80 16.68
C GLU A 48 17.58 -16.19 16.45
N ASN A 49 17.63 -15.00 15.85
CA ASN A 49 18.86 -14.23 15.64
C ASN A 49 19.20 -13.28 16.81
N THR A 50 18.47 -13.35 17.93
CA THR A 50 18.67 -12.50 19.12
C THR A 50 18.95 -13.35 20.35
N THR A 51 19.51 -12.74 21.40
CA THR A 51 19.73 -13.39 22.71
C THR A 51 18.44 -13.56 23.52
N LYS A 52 17.29 -13.08 23.02
CA LYS A 52 16.00 -13.13 23.71
C LYS A 52 15.27 -14.43 23.35
N GLY A 53 14.75 -15.14 24.35
CA GLY A 53 13.99 -16.36 24.14
C GLY A 53 12.73 -16.15 23.27
N TYR A 54 12.37 -17.15 22.47
CA TYR A 54 11.14 -17.20 21.69
C TYR A 54 10.13 -18.14 22.36
N THR A 55 8.92 -17.62 22.63
CA THR A 55 7.77 -18.42 23.05
C THR A 55 6.70 -18.33 21.98
N LEU A 56 6.26 -19.48 21.46
CA LEU A 56 5.19 -19.58 20.47
C LEU A 56 3.87 -19.11 21.08
N ILE A 57 3.12 -18.28 20.34
CA ILE A 57 1.72 -18.00 20.64
C ILE A 57 0.90 -18.91 19.73
N GLU A 58 0.27 -19.93 20.28
CA GLU A 58 -0.47 -20.94 19.54
C GLU A 58 -1.76 -20.37 18.94
N LYS A 59 -2.16 -20.88 17.77
CA LYS A 59 -3.32 -20.35 17.03
C LYS A 59 -4.64 -20.50 17.80
N LYS A 60 -4.71 -21.54 18.65
CA LYS A 60 -5.88 -21.88 19.45
C LYS A 60 -5.95 -21.15 20.79
N GLU A 61 -4.90 -20.42 21.17
CA GLU A 61 -4.94 -19.61 22.37
C GLU A 61 -6.00 -18.51 22.24
N GLU A 62 -6.55 -18.11 23.39
CA GLU A 62 -7.43 -16.97 23.46
C GLU A 62 -6.73 -15.72 22.92
N ASP A 63 -7.45 -15.00 22.05
CA ASP A 63 -6.99 -13.79 21.38
C ASP A 63 -5.62 -13.91 20.68
N SER A 64 -5.28 -15.11 20.20
CA SER A 64 -3.98 -15.44 19.61
C SER A 64 -3.60 -14.48 18.49
N ARG A 65 -4.54 -14.10 17.62
CA ARG A 65 -4.32 -13.17 16.51
C ARG A 65 -3.83 -11.81 16.97
N ALA A 66 -4.55 -11.17 17.91
CA ALA A 66 -4.13 -9.87 18.43
C ALA A 66 -2.79 -9.98 19.17
N ARG A 67 -2.60 -11.03 19.99
CA ARG A 67 -1.36 -11.27 20.74
C ARG A 67 -0.14 -11.48 19.84
N ARG A 68 -0.26 -12.24 18.74
CA ARG A 68 0.81 -12.43 17.74
C ARG A 68 1.18 -11.11 17.07
N ILE A 69 0.17 -10.33 16.68
CA ILE A 69 0.38 -9.00 16.07
C ILE A 69 1.07 -8.06 17.08
N THR A 70 0.58 -7.95 18.32
CA THR A 70 1.22 -7.15 19.38
C THR A 70 2.67 -7.57 19.59
N ALA A 71 2.93 -8.87 19.76
CA ALA A 71 4.27 -9.38 20.02
C ALA A 71 5.24 -9.10 18.87
N TYR A 72 4.78 -9.24 17.62
CA TYR A 72 5.60 -8.93 16.46
C TYR A 72 5.92 -7.43 16.35
N LEU A 73 4.91 -6.57 16.50
CA LEU A 73 5.11 -5.11 16.44
C LEU A 73 6.04 -4.61 17.56
N ASN A 74 5.93 -5.18 18.77
CA ASN A 74 6.83 -4.87 19.88
C ASN A 74 8.27 -5.33 19.58
N LEU A 75 8.45 -6.49 18.94
CA LEU A 75 9.77 -6.94 18.48
C LEU A 75 10.36 -5.95 17.48
N LEU A 76 9.59 -5.51 16.49
CA LEU A 76 10.05 -4.52 15.51
C LEU A 76 10.48 -3.21 16.19
N ASP A 77 9.67 -2.71 17.12
CA ASP A 77 9.96 -1.50 17.90
C ASP A 77 11.31 -1.62 18.63
N ILE A 78 11.50 -2.73 19.34
CA ILE A 78 12.73 -3.03 20.09
C ILE A 78 13.94 -3.06 19.15
N LEU A 79 13.87 -3.83 18.07
CA LEU A 79 15.01 -4.02 17.16
C LEU A 79 15.37 -2.73 16.42
N VAL A 80 14.39 -1.95 15.97
CA VAL A 80 14.67 -0.64 15.33
C VAL A 80 15.31 0.32 16.33
N LYS A 81 14.83 0.38 17.58
CA LYS A 81 15.43 1.23 18.63
C LYS A 81 16.87 0.80 18.94
N GLU A 82 17.15 -0.50 19.00
CA GLU A 82 18.50 -1.05 19.22
C GLU A 82 19.44 -0.73 18.03
N GLN A 83 18.98 -0.95 16.79
CA GLN A 83 19.72 -0.59 15.58
C GLN A 83 20.03 0.92 15.52
N PHE A 84 19.04 1.76 15.82
CA PHE A 84 19.18 3.21 15.79
C PHE A 84 20.10 3.74 16.90
N LYS A 85 20.04 3.13 18.10
CA LYS A 85 20.99 3.44 19.18
C LYS A 85 22.43 3.10 18.76
N THR A 86 22.63 1.94 18.13
CA THR A 86 23.94 1.49 17.63
C THR A 86 24.44 2.39 16.50
N LEU A 87 23.56 2.84 15.60
CA LEU A 87 23.90 3.79 14.55
C LEU A 87 24.50 5.08 15.12
N LYS A 88 23.90 5.62 16.19
CA LYS A 88 24.33 6.87 16.83
C LYS A 88 25.66 6.78 17.57
N THR A 89 26.24 5.59 17.76
CA THR A 89 27.57 5.43 18.37
C THR A 89 28.70 5.33 17.34
N GLN A 90 28.39 5.31 16.03
CA GLN A 90 29.42 5.25 14.99
C GLN A 90 30.07 6.62 14.75
N THR A 91 31.19 6.61 14.03
CA THR A 91 31.93 7.82 13.63
C THR A 91 31.30 8.46 12.38
N PHE A 92 31.51 9.77 12.21
CA PHE A 92 31.11 10.52 11.02
C PHE A 92 32.07 10.33 9.82
N GLU A 93 32.75 9.17 9.75
CA GLU A 93 33.67 8.83 8.68
C GLU A 93 32.91 8.35 7.43
N GLU A 94 33.51 8.50 6.26
CA GLU A 94 32.90 8.03 5.02
C GLU A 94 32.77 6.50 5.01
N GLY A 95 31.67 6.00 4.46
CA GLY A 95 31.36 4.57 4.43
C GLY A 95 30.77 4.01 5.73
N THR A 96 30.64 4.79 6.80
CA THR A 96 29.89 4.36 8.00
C THR A 96 28.39 4.42 7.76
N GLU A 97 27.64 3.65 8.54
CA GLU A 97 26.17 3.67 8.48
C GLU A 97 25.63 5.02 8.95
N LEU A 98 26.33 5.69 9.89
CA LEU A 98 25.97 7.03 10.35
C LEU A 98 26.10 8.06 9.24
N SER A 99 27.18 8.03 8.45
CA SER A 99 27.30 8.89 7.27
C SER A 99 26.22 8.54 6.22
N ARG A 100 25.96 7.23 6.02
CA ARG A 100 24.88 6.76 5.12
C ARG A 100 23.51 7.34 5.50
N TYR A 101 23.18 7.47 6.79
CA TYR A 101 21.93 8.13 7.24
C TYR A 101 21.78 9.52 6.62
N PHE A 102 22.81 10.36 6.69
CA PHE A 102 22.73 11.74 6.18
C PHE A 102 22.84 11.80 4.65
N GLU A 103 23.64 10.93 4.04
CA GLU A 103 23.83 10.86 2.59
C GLU A 103 22.53 10.52 1.85
N LEU A 104 21.70 9.63 2.42
CA LEU A 104 20.44 9.20 1.82
C LEU A 104 19.35 10.28 1.85
N LEU A 105 19.46 11.29 2.72
CA LEU A 105 18.46 12.36 2.81
C LEU A 105 18.40 13.21 1.52
N PRO A 106 17.28 13.92 1.25
CA PRO A 106 17.23 14.90 0.18
C PRO A 106 18.16 16.08 0.48
N ASP A 107 18.70 16.71 -0.55
CA ASP A 107 19.64 17.83 -0.40
C ASP A 107 18.98 19.11 0.16
N THR A 108 17.65 19.16 0.10
CA THR A 108 16.81 20.19 0.74
C THR A 108 16.60 19.95 2.24
N ALA A 109 16.95 18.78 2.79
CA ALA A 109 16.77 18.50 4.21
C ALA A 109 17.73 19.35 5.07
N PRO A 110 17.22 20.15 6.03
CA PRO A 110 18.07 20.99 6.87
C PRO A 110 19.16 20.21 7.61
N ILE A 111 18.86 18.99 8.06
CA ILE A 111 19.82 18.13 8.75
C ILE A 111 20.94 17.62 7.82
N LYS A 112 20.66 17.41 6.52
CA LYS A 112 21.69 17.06 5.54
C LYS A 112 22.59 18.26 5.23
N GLN A 113 22.02 19.45 5.11
CA GLN A 113 22.79 20.69 4.92
C GLN A 113 23.73 20.94 6.10
N LYS A 114 23.26 20.75 7.35
CA LYS A 114 24.10 20.79 8.55
C LYS A 114 25.21 19.73 8.53
N TYR A 115 24.92 18.52 8.05
CA TYR A 115 25.93 17.47 7.90
C TYR A 115 27.03 17.87 6.91
N MET A 116 26.67 18.47 5.78
CA MET A 116 27.66 18.98 4.81
C MET A 116 28.49 20.12 5.38
N GLN A 117 27.89 21.03 6.15
CA GLN A 117 28.61 22.08 6.88
C GLN A 117 29.61 21.47 7.87
N MET A 118 29.19 20.45 8.64
CA MET A 118 30.08 19.74 9.58
C MET A 118 31.26 19.09 8.85
N LYS A 119 31.04 18.47 7.67
CA LYS A 119 32.13 17.89 6.86
C LYS A 119 33.15 18.92 6.40
N ALA A 120 32.73 20.15 6.11
CA ALA A 120 33.59 21.23 5.65
C ALA A 120 34.43 21.89 6.76
N LEU A 121 34.12 21.65 8.03
CA LEU A 121 34.89 22.15 9.17
C LEU A 121 36.09 21.25 9.48
N GLU A 122 37.21 21.89 9.85
CA GLU A 122 38.35 21.21 10.46
C GLU A 122 37.98 20.63 11.84
N ALA A 123 38.81 19.70 12.34
CA ALA A 123 38.63 19.14 13.67
C ALA A 123 38.72 20.23 14.75
N GLY A 124 37.74 20.26 15.67
CA GLY A 124 37.68 21.24 16.74
C GLY A 124 36.28 21.42 17.33
N ILE A 125 36.16 22.33 18.30
CA ILE A 125 34.95 22.55 19.11
C ILE A 125 33.70 22.78 18.24
N SER A 126 33.84 23.55 17.16
CA SER A 126 32.73 23.84 16.24
C SER A 126 32.20 22.59 15.54
N ARG A 127 33.09 21.70 15.09
CA ARG A 127 32.72 20.43 14.46
C ARG A 127 32.06 19.50 15.47
N ASP A 128 32.62 19.39 16.67
CA ASP A 128 32.06 18.55 17.75
C ASP A 128 30.66 19.01 18.18
N THR A 129 30.43 20.32 18.20
CA THR A 129 29.12 20.91 18.50
C THR A 129 28.09 20.53 17.43
N LEU A 130 28.43 20.68 16.15
CA LEU A 130 27.55 20.26 15.06
C LEU A 130 27.29 18.75 15.07
N GLN A 131 28.29 17.92 15.39
CA GLN A 131 28.09 16.47 15.52
C GLN A 131 27.06 16.13 16.61
N LYS A 132 27.14 16.78 17.78
CA LYS A 132 26.14 16.60 18.85
C LYS A 132 24.74 17.05 18.42
N GLU A 133 24.63 18.19 17.75
CA GLU A 133 23.36 18.67 17.19
C GLU A 133 22.76 17.71 16.16
N LEU A 134 23.58 17.20 15.25
CA LEU A 134 23.18 16.24 14.23
C LEU A 134 22.63 14.97 14.89
N LEU A 135 23.38 14.38 15.83
CA LEU A 135 22.94 13.21 16.58
C LEU A 135 21.63 13.46 17.32
N ALA A 136 21.44 14.63 17.94
CA ALA A 136 20.21 14.98 18.63
C ALA A 136 19.00 15.14 17.69
N SER A 137 19.25 15.53 16.43
CA SER A 137 18.21 15.79 15.42
C SER A 137 17.80 14.55 14.62
N MET A 138 18.55 13.44 14.71
CA MET A 138 18.22 12.21 14.00
C MET A 138 16.94 11.57 14.56
N THR A 139 16.15 10.99 13.67
CA THR A 139 14.95 10.20 14.03
C THR A 139 14.88 8.94 13.19
N PRO A 140 14.48 7.78 13.75
CA PRO A 140 14.21 6.60 12.94
C PRO A 140 12.94 6.82 12.10
N GLY A 141 12.82 6.05 11.02
CA GLY A 141 11.60 5.96 10.22
C GLY A 141 10.46 5.30 10.99
N ALA A 142 9.22 5.64 10.64
CA ALA A 142 8.05 5.06 11.29
C ALA A 142 7.82 3.60 10.85
N ILE A 143 7.27 2.80 11.78
CA ILE A 143 6.83 1.41 11.58
C ILE A 143 5.31 1.40 11.45
N ASP A 144 4.80 2.02 10.38
CA ASP A 144 3.35 2.11 10.18
C ASP A 144 2.76 0.74 9.83
N VAL A 145 1.47 0.53 10.11
CA VAL A 145 0.80 -0.75 9.86
C VAL A 145 -0.41 -0.59 8.94
N ASN A 146 -0.69 -1.60 8.11
CA ASN A 146 -1.87 -1.61 7.25
C ASN A 146 -2.87 -2.68 7.70
N ILE A 147 -4.15 -2.28 7.76
CA ILE A 147 -5.31 -3.17 7.90
C ILE A 147 -6.22 -2.98 6.69
N MET A 148 -6.81 -4.07 6.20
CA MET A 148 -7.88 -4.04 5.21
C MET A 148 -9.23 -4.13 5.92
N SER A 149 -10.00 -3.03 5.90
CA SER A 149 -11.22 -2.89 6.71
C SER A 149 -12.31 -3.90 6.35
N LYS A 150 -12.41 -4.30 5.07
CA LYS A 150 -13.40 -5.28 4.57
C LYS A 150 -12.96 -6.74 4.68
N VAL A 151 -11.68 -7.01 4.95
CA VAL A 151 -11.18 -8.36 5.21
C VAL A 151 -11.35 -8.65 6.70
N ASP A 152 -12.61 -8.82 7.11
CA ASP A 152 -13.04 -8.84 8.50
C ASP A 152 -13.86 -10.10 8.80
N LYS A 153 -13.22 -11.25 8.61
CA LYS A 153 -13.83 -12.57 8.75
C LYS A 153 -14.23 -12.83 10.22
N ALA A 154 -15.43 -13.39 10.40
CA ALA A 154 -15.88 -13.93 11.68
C ALA A 154 -14.97 -15.06 12.16
N ASN A 155 -14.66 -15.07 13.46
CA ASN A 155 -13.88 -16.12 14.09
C ASN A 155 -14.77 -16.96 15.02
N TYR A 156 -14.42 -18.24 15.15
CA TYR A 156 -15.18 -19.22 15.92
C TYR A 156 -14.24 -19.93 16.89
N LYS A 157 -14.76 -20.27 18.07
CA LYS A 157 -14.07 -21.01 19.12
C LYS A 157 -13.91 -22.49 18.72
N ALA A 158 -13.16 -23.25 19.52
CA ALA A 158 -12.92 -24.68 19.28
C ALA A 158 -14.21 -25.52 19.23
N ASN A 159 -15.25 -25.11 19.95
CA ASN A 159 -16.59 -25.70 19.95
C ASN A 159 -17.51 -25.16 18.83
N GLN A 160 -16.96 -24.44 17.83
CA GLN A 160 -17.68 -23.81 16.72
C GLN A 160 -18.64 -22.67 17.10
N GLU A 161 -18.63 -22.20 18.35
CA GLU A 161 -19.38 -21.01 18.74
C GLU A 161 -18.71 -19.74 18.18
N TYR A 162 -19.53 -18.76 17.80
CA TYR A 162 -19.04 -17.45 17.36
C TYR A 162 -18.21 -16.79 18.48
N ALA A 163 -17.02 -16.33 18.15
CA ALA A 163 -16.11 -15.71 19.13
C ALA A 163 -16.57 -14.31 19.59
N GLY A 164 -17.52 -13.71 18.87
CA GLY A 164 -18.04 -12.36 19.12
C GLY A 164 -17.48 -11.32 18.16
N ASP A 165 -18.19 -10.21 18.02
CA ASP A 165 -17.88 -9.16 17.03
C ASP A 165 -16.52 -8.50 17.28
N ASP A 166 -16.08 -8.39 18.53
CA ASP A 166 -14.78 -7.79 18.87
C ASP A 166 -13.57 -8.70 18.49
N PHE A 167 -13.82 -9.94 18.04
CA PHE A 167 -12.80 -10.93 17.70
C PHE A 167 -12.69 -11.25 16.20
N THR A 168 -13.35 -10.48 15.32
CA THR A 168 -13.18 -10.62 13.87
C THR A 168 -11.76 -10.23 13.44
N ASP A 169 -11.34 -10.69 12.25
CA ASP A 169 -9.95 -10.57 11.80
C ASP A 169 -9.41 -9.13 11.76
N ALA A 170 -10.22 -8.12 11.38
CA ALA A 170 -9.79 -6.73 11.32
C ALA A 170 -9.76 -6.08 12.71
N LEU A 171 -10.74 -6.39 13.57
CA LEU A 171 -10.80 -5.85 14.93
C LEU A 171 -9.70 -6.45 15.82
N ALA A 172 -9.38 -7.74 15.66
CA ALA A 172 -8.24 -8.37 16.32
C ALA A 172 -6.90 -7.74 15.88
N ALA A 173 -6.75 -7.42 14.58
CA ALA A 173 -5.56 -6.73 14.09
C ALA A 173 -5.46 -5.30 14.67
N MET A 174 -6.58 -4.57 14.71
CA MET A 174 -6.64 -3.23 15.33
C MET A 174 -6.28 -3.27 16.80
N ARG A 175 -6.82 -4.22 17.56
CA ARG A 175 -6.46 -4.45 18.98
C ARG A 175 -4.99 -4.76 19.14
N GLY A 176 -4.44 -5.65 18.31
CA GLY A 176 -3.03 -6.00 18.33
C GLY A 176 -2.12 -4.78 18.14
N PHE A 177 -2.48 -3.91 17.19
CA PHE A 177 -1.79 -2.63 16.96
C PHE A 177 -1.96 -1.64 18.11
N ALA A 178 -3.19 -1.43 18.59
CA ALA A 178 -3.49 -0.51 19.69
C ALA A 178 -2.71 -0.87 20.97
N ASN A 179 -2.57 -2.17 21.25
CA ASN A 179 -1.85 -2.70 22.41
C ASN A 179 -0.32 -2.81 22.22
N SER A 180 0.21 -2.50 21.03
CA SER A 180 1.66 -2.52 20.79
C SER A 180 2.38 -1.30 21.34
N THR A 181 3.69 -1.38 21.52
CA THR A 181 4.54 -0.29 22.03
C THR A 181 4.86 0.80 20.99
N LEU A 182 4.41 0.63 19.74
CA LEU A 182 4.71 1.55 18.64
C LEU A 182 4.09 2.94 18.82
N ASP A 183 4.87 4.00 18.64
CA ASP A 183 4.37 5.35 18.34
C ASP A 183 4.22 5.48 16.82
N SER A 184 3.07 5.11 16.26
CA SER A 184 2.95 4.92 14.81
C SER A 184 1.51 5.03 14.31
N SER A 185 1.31 4.85 13.00
CA SER A 185 0.04 5.04 12.33
C SER A 185 -0.53 3.74 11.80
N VAL A 186 -1.85 3.59 11.88
CA VAL A 186 -2.60 2.56 11.14
C VAL A 186 -3.15 3.16 9.85
N ILE A 187 -2.83 2.52 8.74
CA ILE A 187 -3.43 2.77 7.43
C ILE A 187 -4.70 1.92 7.34
N ILE A 188 -5.84 2.59 7.19
CA ILE A 188 -7.12 1.93 6.93
C ILE A 188 -7.34 1.92 5.42
N SER A 189 -7.36 0.71 4.86
CA SER A 189 -7.53 0.45 3.43
C SER A 189 -8.81 -0.35 3.14
N ALA A 190 -9.16 -0.48 1.86
CA ALA A 190 -10.30 -1.26 1.37
C ALA A 190 -11.71 -0.73 1.76
N GLY A 191 -11.82 0.57 2.09
CA GLY A 191 -13.10 1.27 2.25
C GLY A 191 -13.61 1.37 3.69
N LEU A 192 -14.84 1.83 3.84
CA LEU A 192 -15.48 2.09 5.14
C LEU A 192 -15.92 0.79 5.84
N ASN A 193 -15.54 0.61 7.11
CA ASN A 193 -16.11 -0.38 8.02
C ASN A 193 -16.56 0.30 9.33
N PRO A 194 -17.87 0.56 9.52
CA PRO A 194 -18.38 1.22 10.72
C PRO A 194 -18.08 0.48 12.03
N ARG A 195 -18.00 -0.86 12.00
CA ARG A 195 -17.68 -1.68 13.19
C ARG A 195 -16.24 -1.45 13.63
N LEU A 196 -15.31 -1.41 12.68
CA LEU A 196 -13.91 -1.09 12.97
C LEU A 196 -13.80 0.31 13.59
N TYR A 197 -14.51 1.32 13.06
CA TYR A 197 -14.46 2.69 13.60
C TYR A 197 -15.08 2.79 14.99
N ALA A 198 -16.16 2.04 15.25
CA ALA A 198 -16.73 1.92 16.59
C ALA A 198 -15.77 1.22 17.56
N TYR A 199 -15.02 0.22 17.10
CA TYR A 199 -14.01 -0.45 17.93
C TYR A 199 -12.81 0.45 18.25
N MET A 200 -12.34 1.25 17.28
CA MET A 200 -11.25 2.20 17.47
C MET A 200 -11.56 3.22 18.57
N GLU A 201 -12.83 3.61 18.74
CA GLU A 201 -13.26 4.50 19.82
C GLU A 201 -13.07 3.90 21.21
N LYS A 202 -13.04 2.57 21.33
CA LYS A 202 -12.73 1.85 22.59
C LYS A 202 -11.22 1.83 22.88
N CYS A 203 -10.37 2.15 21.90
CA CYS A 203 -8.93 2.04 22.00
C CYS A 203 -8.33 3.38 22.48
N THR A 204 -8.02 3.48 23.77
CA THR A 204 -7.53 4.72 24.41
C THR A 204 -6.27 5.29 23.77
N ALA A 205 -5.42 4.45 23.15
CA ALA A 205 -4.18 4.85 22.52
C ALA A 205 -4.34 5.78 21.28
N PHE A 206 -5.56 5.91 20.74
CA PHE A 206 -5.89 6.87 19.67
C PHE A 206 -6.33 8.24 20.17
N PHE A 207 -6.51 8.42 21.48
CA PHE A 207 -6.84 9.71 22.09
C PHE A 207 -5.55 10.45 22.48
N PRO A 208 -5.58 11.78 22.51
CA PRO A 208 -4.42 12.56 22.90
C PRO A 208 -4.08 12.35 24.37
N ASP A 209 -2.79 12.30 24.69
CA ASP A 209 -2.33 12.40 26.08
C ASP A 209 -2.51 13.83 26.63
N ALA A 210 -2.11 14.06 27.88
CA ALA A 210 -2.21 15.38 28.53
C ALA A 210 -1.44 16.50 27.80
N GLY A 211 -0.47 16.15 26.94
CA GLY A 211 0.28 17.08 26.11
C GLY A 211 -0.25 17.21 24.68
N GLY A 212 -1.41 16.60 24.36
CA GLY A 212 -2.00 16.61 23.03
C GLY A 212 -1.35 15.62 22.05
N LYS A 213 -0.43 14.75 22.51
CA LYS A 213 0.28 13.81 21.63
C LYS A 213 -0.57 12.57 21.37
N LEU A 214 -0.69 12.21 20.10
CA LEU A 214 -1.30 10.95 19.66
C LEU A 214 -0.23 9.86 19.56
N GLN A 215 -0.35 8.81 20.38
CA GLN A 215 0.51 7.63 20.29
C GLN A 215 0.19 6.81 19.05
N LYS A 216 -1.10 6.51 18.82
CA LYS A 216 -1.60 5.83 17.63
C LYS A 216 -2.28 6.83 16.72
N LYS A 217 -1.84 6.89 15.47
CA LYS A 217 -2.37 7.81 14.44
C LYS A 217 -3.18 7.07 13.40
N ILE A 218 -4.06 7.78 12.71
CA ILE A 218 -4.92 7.22 11.67
C ILE A 218 -4.53 7.82 10.32
N ILE A 219 -4.28 6.94 9.35
CA ILE A 219 -4.11 7.29 7.94
C ILE A 219 -5.28 6.70 7.16
N LEU A 220 -6.04 7.56 6.46
CA LEU A 220 -7.09 7.10 5.56
C LEU A 220 -6.55 7.00 4.14
N LYS A 221 -6.59 5.78 3.58
CA LYS A 221 -6.24 5.51 2.19
C LYS A 221 -7.48 5.76 1.32
N VAL A 222 -7.42 6.74 0.43
CA VAL A 222 -8.60 7.31 -0.24
C VAL A 222 -8.38 7.49 -1.74
N SER A 223 -9.46 7.35 -2.51
CA SER A 223 -9.48 7.50 -3.97
C SER A 223 -10.12 8.81 -4.45
N ASP A 224 -10.80 9.55 -3.56
CA ASP A 224 -11.50 10.79 -3.88
C ASP A 224 -11.77 11.62 -2.61
N PHE A 225 -11.98 12.93 -2.78
CA PHE A 225 -12.19 13.86 -1.68
C PHE A 225 -13.48 13.58 -0.89
N ARG A 226 -14.56 13.21 -1.58
CA ARG A 226 -15.88 13.00 -0.95
C ARG A 226 -15.84 11.82 0.02
N SER A 227 -15.29 10.69 -0.42
CA SER A 227 -15.10 9.49 0.40
C SER A 227 -14.21 9.78 1.59
N ALA A 228 -13.13 10.54 1.39
CA ALA A 228 -12.24 10.96 2.47
C ALA A 228 -12.97 11.78 3.53
N LEU A 229 -13.73 12.80 3.12
CA LEU A 229 -14.49 13.67 4.01
C LEU A 229 -15.54 12.89 4.83
N ILE A 230 -16.29 12.00 4.18
CA ILE A 230 -17.33 11.19 4.85
C ILE A 230 -16.70 10.32 5.95
N GLN A 231 -15.64 9.60 5.62
CA GLN A 231 -14.97 8.70 6.56
C GLN A 231 -14.31 9.48 7.71
N ALA A 232 -13.65 10.60 7.40
CA ALA A 232 -13.02 11.44 8.41
C ALA A 232 -14.05 12.07 9.37
N LYS A 233 -15.22 12.51 8.88
CA LYS A 233 -16.30 13.00 9.74
C LYS A 233 -16.82 11.92 10.70
N MET A 234 -16.91 10.66 10.25
CA MET A 234 -17.31 9.56 11.13
C MET A 234 -16.31 9.32 12.26
N LEU A 235 -15.01 9.45 11.99
CA LEU A 235 -13.95 9.31 12.99
C LEU A 235 -13.86 10.53 13.92
N ALA A 236 -13.93 11.74 13.36
CA ALA A 236 -13.86 12.99 14.13
C ALA A 236 -14.98 13.08 15.17
N LYS A 237 -16.22 12.68 14.80
CA LYS A 237 -17.37 12.60 15.72
C LYS A 237 -17.17 11.61 16.88
N LYS A 238 -16.18 10.72 16.79
CA LYS A 238 -15.79 9.77 17.84
C LYS A 238 -14.60 10.25 18.66
N GLY A 239 -14.08 11.45 18.40
CA GLY A 239 -12.85 11.96 19.00
C GLY A 239 -11.60 11.28 18.44
N LEU A 240 -11.66 10.74 17.22
CA LEU A 240 -10.53 10.09 16.55
C LEU A 240 -10.01 10.98 15.41
N TRP A 241 -8.72 11.32 15.44
CA TRP A 241 -8.12 12.24 14.47
C TRP A 241 -7.50 11.52 13.28
N VAL A 242 -7.92 11.90 12.06
CA VAL A 242 -7.25 11.49 10.82
C VAL A 242 -6.01 12.37 10.63
N SER A 243 -4.84 11.77 10.88
CA SER A 243 -3.55 12.45 10.84
C SER A 243 -3.01 12.59 9.42
N GLU A 244 -3.42 11.71 8.50
CA GLU A 244 -3.01 11.74 7.11
C GLU A 244 -4.13 11.22 6.18
N PHE A 245 -4.36 11.96 5.09
CA PHE A 245 -5.07 11.46 3.92
C PHE A 245 -4.05 10.99 2.88
N ARG A 246 -4.04 9.69 2.60
CA ARG A 246 -3.16 9.09 1.59
C ARG A 246 -3.96 8.82 0.33
N VAL A 247 -3.87 9.76 -0.61
CA VAL A 247 -4.56 9.71 -1.89
C VAL A 247 -3.87 8.70 -2.80
N GLU A 248 -4.65 7.87 -3.47
CA GLU A 248 -4.11 6.87 -4.40
C GLU A 248 -4.68 7.02 -5.80
N SER A 249 -3.81 6.80 -6.79
CA SER A 249 -4.28 6.51 -8.15
C SER A 249 -5.15 5.25 -8.13
N GLY A 250 -6.30 5.33 -8.83
CA GLY A 250 -7.24 4.23 -8.92
C GLY A 250 -6.69 3.01 -9.68
N LEU A 251 -5.92 3.23 -10.76
CA LEU A 251 -5.45 2.16 -11.64
C LEU A 251 -3.91 2.04 -11.72
N ASN A 252 -3.16 3.09 -11.35
CA ASN A 252 -1.71 3.14 -11.50
C ASN A 252 -0.94 2.68 -10.22
N CYS A 253 -1.66 2.18 -9.22
CA CYS A 253 -1.11 1.54 -8.01
C CYS A 253 -0.90 0.03 -8.22
N GLY A 254 -0.05 -0.60 -7.40
CA GLY A 254 -0.02 -2.06 -7.29
C GLY A 254 -1.18 -2.62 -6.47
N GLY A 255 -1.47 -3.91 -6.61
CA GLY A 255 -2.50 -4.61 -5.85
C GLY A 255 -3.92 -4.36 -6.37
N HIS A 256 -4.85 -4.10 -5.44
CA HIS A 256 -6.25 -3.79 -5.78
C HIS A 256 -6.32 -2.48 -6.56
N ALA A 257 -7.06 -2.54 -7.66
CA ALA A 257 -7.29 -1.43 -8.55
C ALA A 257 -8.77 -1.04 -8.50
N PHE A 258 -9.04 0.25 -8.50
CA PHE A 258 -10.36 0.84 -8.44
C PHE A 258 -10.47 1.82 -9.59
N ALA A 259 -11.09 1.40 -10.69
CA ALA A 259 -11.53 2.33 -11.71
C ALA A 259 -12.63 3.19 -11.10
N THR A 260 -12.27 4.39 -10.63
CA THR A 260 -13.27 5.40 -10.25
C THR A 260 -14.13 5.72 -11.48
N GLU A 261 -15.22 6.47 -11.32
CA GLU A 261 -16.07 6.88 -12.45
C GLU A 261 -15.40 7.94 -13.36
N GLY A 262 -14.16 7.68 -13.79
CA GLY A 262 -13.33 8.55 -14.64
C GLY A 262 -12.58 9.66 -13.89
N PHE A 263 -12.51 9.62 -12.56
CA PHE A 263 -11.78 10.63 -11.79
C PHE A 263 -10.28 10.32 -11.78
N LEU A 264 -9.51 11.18 -12.45
CA LEU A 264 -8.05 11.10 -12.53
C LEU A 264 -7.39 11.73 -11.30
N LEU A 265 -6.17 11.30 -10.98
CA LEU A 265 -5.43 11.69 -9.78
C LEU A 265 -5.19 13.19 -9.69
N GLY A 266 -4.84 13.85 -10.80
CA GLY A 266 -4.53 15.28 -10.80
C GLY A 266 -5.68 16.15 -10.30
N PRO A 267 -6.88 16.07 -10.91
CA PRO A 267 -8.07 16.75 -10.42
C PRO A 267 -8.41 16.43 -8.95
N ILE A 268 -8.23 15.18 -8.51
CA ILE A 268 -8.46 14.80 -7.10
C ILE A 268 -7.48 15.54 -6.18
N LEU A 269 -6.19 15.56 -6.52
CA LEU A 269 -5.17 16.25 -5.74
C LEU A 269 -5.38 17.77 -5.73
N GLU A 270 -5.86 18.35 -6.83
CA GLU A 270 -6.23 19.76 -6.90
C GLU A 270 -7.35 20.08 -5.91
N GLU A 271 -8.39 19.23 -5.83
CA GLU A 271 -9.47 19.43 -4.86
C GLU A 271 -8.96 19.35 -3.41
N PHE A 272 -8.08 18.39 -3.10
CA PHE A 272 -7.44 18.30 -1.78
C PHE A 272 -6.59 19.53 -1.45
N LYS A 273 -5.82 20.04 -2.42
CA LYS A 273 -5.02 21.26 -2.28
C LYS A 273 -5.91 22.47 -1.97
N GLN A 274 -6.97 22.69 -2.76
CA GLN A 274 -7.86 23.83 -2.62
C GLN A 274 -8.66 23.81 -1.32
N LYS A 275 -9.13 22.63 -0.90
CA LYS A 275 -9.98 22.46 0.29
C LYS A 275 -9.21 22.04 1.55
N ARG A 276 -7.87 22.05 1.53
CA ARG A 276 -7.03 21.56 2.63
C ARG A 276 -7.37 22.19 3.98
N THR A 277 -7.44 23.52 4.02
CA THR A 277 -7.73 24.29 5.25
C THR A 277 -9.17 24.09 5.71
N GLU A 278 -10.14 24.11 4.78
CA GLU A 278 -11.55 23.87 5.07
C GLU A 278 -11.76 22.48 5.69
N LEU A 279 -11.16 21.45 5.07
CA LEU A 279 -11.21 20.06 5.53
C LEU A 279 -10.66 19.91 6.96
N ALA A 280 -9.48 20.46 7.23
CA ALA A 280 -8.86 20.36 8.54
C ALA A 280 -9.70 21.06 9.63
N GLU A 281 -10.32 22.19 9.29
CA GLU A 281 -11.02 23.04 10.24
C GLU A 281 -12.38 22.45 10.59
N GLU A 282 -13.10 21.98 9.58
CA GLU A 282 -14.37 21.26 9.77
C GLU A 282 -14.16 20.00 10.63
N LEU A 283 -13.11 19.22 10.35
CA LEU A 283 -12.81 18.01 11.12
C LEU A 283 -12.39 18.33 12.55
N TYR A 284 -11.60 19.39 12.75
CA TYR A 284 -11.15 19.81 14.08
C TYR A 284 -12.32 20.22 14.97
N GLN A 285 -13.30 20.95 14.44
CA GLN A 285 -14.50 21.33 15.20
C GLN A 285 -15.25 20.09 15.73
N MET A 286 -15.46 19.08 14.88
CA MET A 286 -16.13 17.84 15.27
C MET A 286 -15.29 17.03 16.27
N TYR A 287 -13.98 16.97 16.04
CA TYR A 287 -13.03 16.27 16.90
C TYR A 287 -12.98 16.89 18.31
N SER A 288 -12.79 18.21 18.40
CA SER A 288 -12.74 18.94 19.68
C SER A 288 -14.05 18.79 20.46
N ALA A 289 -15.20 18.95 19.80
CA ALA A 289 -16.50 18.73 20.44
C ALA A 289 -16.67 17.30 20.99
N ALA A 290 -16.18 16.29 20.26
CA ALA A 290 -16.22 14.91 20.70
C ALA A 290 -15.28 14.62 21.89
N LEU A 291 -14.10 15.27 21.95
CA LEU A 291 -13.20 15.17 23.10
C LEU A 291 -13.83 15.79 24.36
N ILE A 292 -14.37 17.01 24.24
CA ILE A 292 -15.03 17.73 25.34
C ILE A 292 -16.21 16.91 25.86
N GLY A 293 -17.03 16.35 24.96
CA GLY A 293 -18.15 15.47 25.33
C GLY A 293 -17.73 14.19 26.07
N LYS A 294 -16.46 13.77 25.94
CA LYS A 294 -15.86 12.64 26.67
C LYS A 294 -15.14 13.05 27.95
N GLY A 295 -15.18 14.33 28.33
CA GLY A 295 -14.48 14.87 29.50
C GLY A 295 -12.97 15.02 29.30
N LEU A 296 -12.48 14.98 28.05
CA LEU A 296 -11.10 15.29 27.72
C LEU A 296 -10.95 16.80 27.47
N PRO A 297 -9.80 17.41 27.84
CA PRO A 297 -9.61 18.83 27.62
C PRO A 297 -9.52 19.14 26.13
N GLU A 298 -9.84 20.39 25.77
CA GLU A 298 -9.59 20.89 24.44
C GLU A 298 -8.08 20.90 24.16
N MET A 299 -7.71 20.38 22.98
CA MET A 299 -6.33 20.25 22.55
C MET A 299 -6.08 21.12 21.33
N ALA A 300 -4.85 21.62 21.18
CA ALA A 300 -4.45 22.30 19.95
C ALA A 300 -4.70 21.40 18.72
N LYS A 301 -5.14 22.02 17.61
CA LYS A 301 -5.42 21.33 16.36
C LYS A 301 -4.19 20.50 15.93
N PRO A 302 -4.30 19.15 15.85
CA PRO A 302 -3.17 18.34 15.42
C PRO A 302 -2.88 18.57 13.93
N ILE A 303 -1.63 18.35 13.54
CA ILE A 303 -1.22 18.47 12.13
C ILE A 303 -1.96 17.41 11.30
N GLN A 304 -2.47 17.83 10.14
CA GLN A 304 -3.08 16.95 9.15
C GLN A 304 -2.27 16.98 7.86
N ARG A 305 -1.88 15.79 7.42
CA ARG A 305 -1.04 15.58 6.23
C ARG A 305 -1.87 15.11 5.04
N ILE A 306 -1.41 15.44 3.85
CA ILE A 306 -1.92 14.93 2.59
C ILE A 306 -0.73 14.38 1.81
N THR A 307 -0.81 13.10 1.46
CA THR A 307 0.22 12.39 0.69
C THR A 307 -0.43 11.73 -0.53
N ALA A 308 0.35 11.46 -1.56
CA ALA A 308 -0.14 10.75 -2.74
C ALA A 308 0.76 9.58 -3.13
N GLN A 309 0.18 8.57 -3.77
CA GLN A 309 0.92 7.45 -4.35
C GLN A 309 0.21 6.86 -5.57
N GLY A 310 0.98 6.11 -6.36
CA GLY A 310 0.53 5.48 -7.60
C GLY A 310 1.21 6.09 -8.82
N GLY A 311 1.92 5.26 -9.58
CA GLY A 311 2.56 5.68 -10.83
C GLY A 311 3.81 6.57 -10.71
N ILE A 312 4.22 7.01 -9.53
CA ILE A 312 5.41 7.88 -9.42
C ILE A 312 6.65 7.08 -9.82
N GLY A 313 7.42 7.64 -10.75
CA GLY A 313 8.57 6.96 -11.33
C GLY A 313 9.78 7.83 -11.62
N THR A 314 9.71 9.17 -11.53
CA THR A 314 10.90 10.04 -11.66
C THR A 314 11.00 11.07 -10.53
N ALA A 315 12.18 11.70 -10.41
CA ALA A 315 12.41 12.77 -9.44
C ALA A 315 11.54 14.00 -9.74
N GLU A 316 11.38 14.36 -11.01
CA GLU A 316 10.58 15.49 -11.47
C GLU A 316 9.10 15.29 -11.14
N GLU A 317 8.59 14.07 -11.37
CA GLU A 317 7.23 13.68 -10.95
C GLU A 317 7.06 13.80 -9.44
N HIS A 318 8.03 13.33 -8.65
CA HIS A 318 8.01 13.43 -7.20
C HIS A 318 8.01 14.88 -6.71
N GLU A 319 8.95 15.71 -7.19
CA GLU A 319 9.04 17.12 -6.82
C GLU A 319 7.81 17.91 -7.26
N PHE A 320 7.29 17.65 -8.46
CA PHE A 320 6.08 18.30 -8.94
C PHE A 320 4.90 18.04 -8.00
N LEU A 321 4.71 16.79 -7.59
CA LEU A 321 3.64 16.42 -6.66
C LEU A 321 3.76 17.15 -5.31
N LEU A 322 4.97 17.26 -4.76
CA LEU A 322 5.19 17.98 -3.50
C LEU A 322 4.97 19.48 -3.65
N ASN A 323 5.50 20.09 -4.72
CA ASN A 323 5.53 21.54 -4.88
C ASN A 323 4.20 22.10 -5.38
N TYR A 324 3.64 21.52 -6.45
CA TYR A 324 2.42 22.03 -7.07
C TYR A 324 1.17 21.70 -6.24
N TYR A 325 1.03 20.44 -5.80
CA TYR A 325 -0.11 20.01 -4.98
C TYR A 325 0.10 20.21 -3.47
N GLN A 326 1.25 20.73 -3.06
CA GLN A 326 1.60 21.01 -1.66
C GLN A 326 1.52 19.75 -0.78
N LEU A 327 1.89 18.59 -1.33
CA LEU A 327 1.85 17.33 -0.59
C LEU A 327 2.97 17.25 0.44
N ASP A 328 2.69 16.61 1.58
CA ASP A 328 3.67 16.44 2.66
C ASP A 328 4.72 15.36 2.37
N ALA A 329 4.39 14.40 1.52
CA ALA A 329 5.25 13.30 1.08
C ALA A 329 4.57 12.54 -0.07
N ALA A 330 5.32 11.64 -0.70
CA ALA A 330 4.78 10.70 -1.69
C ALA A 330 5.16 9.24 -1.40
N GLY A 331 4.29 8.31 -1.77
CA GLY A 331 4.53 6.87 -1.61
C GLY A 331 5.17 6.25 -2.86
N TRP A 332 6.31 5.57 -2.68
CA TRP A 332 7.00 4.82 -3.73
C TRP A 332 6.86 3.33 -3.47
N GLY A 333 5.94 2.69 -4.21
CA GLY A 333 5.57 1.28 -4.01
C GLY A 333 6.37 0.30 -4.88
N SER A 334 5.85 0.02 -6.07
CA SER A 334 6.38 -1.02 -6.97
C SER A 334 7.88 -0.94 -7.24
N PRO A 335 8.52 0.24 -7.40
CA PRO A 335 9.97 0.30 -7.62
C PRO A 335 10.78 -0.37 -6.50
N PHE A 336 10.30 -0.33 -5.25
CA PHE A 336 10.98 -1.00 -4.13
C PHE A 336 10.89 -2.54 -4.16
N LEU A 337 10.02 -3.13 -4.99
CA LEU A 337 10.04 -4.57 -5.24
C LEU A 337 11.34 -5.00 -5.95
N LEU A 338 12.01 -4.08 -6.65
CA LEU A 338 13.31 -4.28 -7.30
C LEU A 338 14.50 -3.94 -6.39
N VAL A 339 14.26 -3.68 -5.10
CA VAL A 339 15.29 -3.32 -4.11
C VAL A 339 15.41 -4.43 -3.05
N PRO A 340 16.31 -5.41 -3.24
CA PRO A 340 16.45 -6.57 -2.35
C PRO A 340 16.81 -6.20 -0.90
N GLU A 341 17.51 -5.07 -0.73
CA GLU A 341 17.87 -4.48 0.56
C GLU A 341 16.65 -4.03 1.37
N ALA A 342 15.52 -3.72 0.73
CA ALA A 342 14.34 -3.17 1.38
C ALA A 342 13.17 -4.15 1.50
N THR A 343 13.06 -5.16 0.62
CA THR A 343 11.86 -6.01 0.51
C THR A 343 12.18 -7.50 0.54
N ASN A 344 11.13 -8.33 0.61
CA ASN A 344 11.22 -9.80 0.65
C ASN A 344 10.83 -10.49 -0.67
N VAL A 345 11.09 -9.84 -1.80
CA VAL A 345 11.00 -10.51 -3.11
C VAL A 345 12.12 -11.56 -3.20
N ASP A 346 11.75 -12.81 -3.52
CA ASP A 346 12.68 -13.91 -3.75
C ASP A 346 13.40 -13.75 -5.09
N GLU A 347 14.54 -14.44 -5.25
CA GLU A 347 15.41 -14.26 -6.42
C GLU A 347 14.75 -14.65 -7.76
N GLU A 348 13.90 -15.68 -7.79
CA GLU A 348 13.22 -16.11 -9.01
C GLU A 348 12.23 -15.03 -9.45
N THR A 349 11.34 -14.62 -8.54
CA THR A 349 10.37 -13.55 -8.80
C THR A 349 11.07 -12.24 -9.16
N LEU A 350 12.17 -11.89 -8.50
CA LEU A 350 12.92 -10.67 -8.79
C LEU A 350 13.51 -10.68 -10.22
N ASN A 351 14.05 -11.80 -10.67
CA ASN A 351 14.55 -11.94 -12.04
C ASN A 351 13.43 -11.83 -13.08
N ASP A 352 12.25 -12.37 -12.78
CA ASP A 352 11.08 -12.24 -13.66
C ASP A 352 10.64 -10.78 -13.80
N LEU A 353 10.63 -10.01 -12.70
CA LEU A 353 10.29 -8.58 -12.72
C LEU A 353 11.31 -7.76 -13.54
N VAL A 354 12.60 -8.05 -13.39
CA VAL A 354 13.68 -7.35 -14.12
C VAL A 354 13.58 -7.53 -15.63
N THR A 355 13.13 -8.70 -16.06
CA THR A 355 12.96 -9.04 -17.49
C THR A 355 11.55 -8.81 -18.01
N ALA A 356 10.67 -8.22 -17.18
CA ALA A 356 9.28 -7.98 -17.52
C ALA A 356 9.14 -6.88 -18.59
N ARG A 357 8.13 -7.04 -19.43
CA ARG A 357 7.71 -6.04 -20.42
C ARG A 357 6.35 -5.48 -20.02
N ALA A 358 5.95 -4.36 -20.63
CA ALA A 358 4.68 -3.71 -20.34
C ALA A 358 3.46 -4.64 -20.46
N ASP A 359 3.48 -5.58 -21.40
CA ASP A 359 2.41 -6.56 -21.62
C ASP A 359 2.39 -7.71 -20.59
N ASP A 360 3.42 -7.86 -19.77
CA ASP A 360 3.42 -8.80 -18.63
C ASP A 360 2.56 -8.30 -17.47
N TYR A 361 2.28 -6.99 -17.41
CA TYR A 361 1.44 -6.35 -16.41
C TYR A 361 0.03 -6.17 -16.96
N TYR A 362 -0.97 -6.59 -16.21
CA TYR A 362 -2.35 -6.51 -16.68
C TYR A 362 -3.34 -6.38 -15.53
N LEU A 363 -4.47 -5.73 -15.84
CA LEU A 363 -5.61 -5.64 -14.95
C LEU A 363 -6.48 -6.89 -15.11
N SER A 364 -6.86 -7.51 -13.99
CA SER A 364 -7.62 -8.76 -13.97
C SER A 364 -8.74 -8.73 -12.93
N ASN A 365 -9.73 -9.62 -13.08
CA ASN A 365 -10.76 -9.88 -12.08
C ASN A 365 -10.36 -11.01 -11.11
N SER A 366 -9.07 -11.35 -11.04
CA SER A 366 -8.55 -12.53 -10.32
C SER A 366 -8.68 -12.47 -8.79
N SER A 367 -8.99 -11.29 -8.22
CA SER A 367 -9.19 -11.12 -6.78
C SER A 367 -10.41 -11.89 -6.29
N PRO A 368 -10.29 -12.70 -5.22
CA PRO A 368 -11.43 -13.34 -4.59
C PRO A 368 -12.48 -12.37 -4.02
N LEU A 369 -12.12 -11.09 -3.83
CA LEU A 369 -12.99 -10.04 -3.30
C LEU A 369 -13.90 -9.40 -4.37
N GLY A 370 -13.81 -9.82 -5.64
CA GLY A 370 -14.62 -9.24 -6.73
C GLY A 370 -14.22 -7.80 -7.08
N VAL A 371 -12.96 -7.43 -6.82
CA VAL A 371 -12.38 -6.12 -7.15
C VAL A 371 -11.24 -6.34 -8.16
N LEU A 372 -11.05 -5.40 -9.08
CA LEU A 372 -9.96 -5.47 -10.04
C LEU A 372 -8.60 -5.54 -9.34
N PHE A 373 -7.66 -6.20 -10.00
CA PHE A 373 -6.36 -6.50 -9.42
C PHE A 373 -5.28 -6.41 -10.50
N ASN A 374 -4.26 -5.59 -10.25
CA ASN A 374 -3.06 -5.55 -11.07
C ASN A 374 -2.27 -6.85 -10.83
N ASN A 375 -2.01 -7.57 -11.92
CA ASN A 375 -1.44 -8.91 -11.89
C ASN A 375 -0.24 -9.00 -12.84
N PHE A 376 0.56 -10.04 -12.63
CA PHE A 376 1.81 -10.26 -13.34
C PHE A 376 1.83 -11.65 -13.98
N LYS A 377 1.90 -11.71 -15.31
CA LYS A 377 1.75 -12.95 -16.10
C LYS A 377 2.80 -14.01 -15.75
N LYS A 378 4.03 -13.60 -15.48
CA LYS A 378 5.14 -14.52 -15.20
C LYS A 378 5.10 -15.10 -13.78
N SER A 379 4.20 -14.64 -12.91
CA SER A 379 4.14 -15.14 -11.52
C SER A 379 3.91 -16.65 -11.46
N THR A 380 4.64 -17.34 -10.58
CA THR A 380 4.52 -18.80 -10.43
C THR A 380 3.14 -19.21 -9.90
N ALA A 381 2.41 -18.32 -9.21
CA ALA A 381 1.00 -18.53 -8.88
C ALA A 381 0.07 -18.58 -10.10
N GLU A 382 0.33 -17.76 -11.11
CA GLU A 382 -0.43 -17.77 -12.36
C GLU A 382 -0.16 -19.06 -13.15
N GLN A 383 1.10 -19.46 -13.26
CA GLN A 383 1.47 -20.74 -13.87
C GLN A 383 0.80 -21.93 -13.15
N GLN A 384 0.81 -21.92 -11.81
CA GLN A 384 0.15 -22.95 -11.02
C GLN A 384 -1.37 -22.96 -11.22
N ARG A 385 -2.00 -21.79 -11.40
CA ARG A 385 -3.44 -21.69 -11.69
C ARG A 385 -3.77 -22.38 -13.01
N LEU A 386 -3.02 -22.07 -14.07
CA LEU A 386 -3.18 -22.68 -15.40
C LEU A 386 -2.97 -24.21 -15.35
N GLN A 387 -1.92 -24.69 -14.69
CA GLN A 387 -1.66 -26.12 -14.52
C GLN A 387 -2.80 -26.86 -13.79
N ARG A 388 -3.48 -26.20 -12.85
CA ARG A 388 -4.62 -26.79 -12.12
C ARG A 388 -5.86 -26.88 -12.99
N ILE A 389 -6.10 -25.88 -13.84
CA ILE A 389 -7.18 -25.89 -14.84
C ILE A 389 -6.96 -27.06 -15.81
N GLU A 390 -5.75 -27.18 -16.37
CA GLU A 390 -5.37 -28.26 -17.29
C GLU A 390 -5.58 -29.66 -16.67
N LYS A 391 -5.27 -29.82 -15.38
CA LYS A 391 -5.49 -31.07 -14.63
C LYS A 391 -6.96 -31.33 -14.23
N GLY A 392 -7.89 -30.47 -14.64
CA GLY A 392 -9.31 -30.56 -14.28
C GLY A 392 -9.58 -30.36 -12.79
N ARG A 393 -8.69 -29.67 -12.06
CA ARG A 393 -8.79 -29.41 -10.62
C ARG A 393 -8.54 -27.93 -10.29
N PRO A 394 -9.30 -27.00 -10.91
CA PRO A 394 -9.10 -25.58 -10.73
C PRO A 394 -9.32 -25.16 -9.27
N GLY A 395 -8.76 -24.00 -8.90
CA GLY A 395 -8.83 -23.47 -7.54
C GLY A 395 -7.78 -24.06 -6.58
N SER A 396 -7.58 -23.33 -5.48
CA SER A 396 -6.57 -23.65 -4.45
C SER A 396 -7.18 -24.37 -3.25
N PRO A 397 -6.42 -25.24 -2.55
CA PRO A 397 -6.83 -25.69 -1.22
C PRO A 397 -6.82 -24.47 -0.26
N CYS A 398 -7.98 -24.05 0.22
CA CYS A 398 -8.09 -22.83 1.04
C CYS A 398 -7.75 -23.11 2.51
N THR A 399 -6.45 -23.11 2.84
CA THR A 399 -5.94 -23.40 4.18
C THR A 399 -6.05 -22.21 5.13
N LYS A 400 -5.76 -21.00 4.63
CA LYS A 400 -5.71 -19.74 5.40
C LYS A 400 -7.08 -19.12 5.69
N LYS A 401 -8.02 -19.25 4.75
CA LYS A 401 -9.42 -18.79 4.86
C LYS A 401 -9.66 -17.28 5.09
N PHE A 402 -8.65 -16.41 4.97
CA PHE A 402 -8.83 -14.97 5.19
C PHE A 402 -9.80 -14.28 4.20
N LEU A 403 -9.94 -14.83 2.99
CA LEU A 403 -10.81 -14.27 1.92
C LEU A 403 -12.08 -15.12 1.70
N CYS A 404 -12.53 -15.84 2.71
CA CYS A 404 -13.79 -16.58 2.67
C CYS A 404 -14.96 -15.64 2.97
N THR A 405 -15.71 -15.25 1.92
CA THR A 405 -16.82 -14.29 2.04
C THR A 405 -18.10 -14.73 1.32
N ASN A 406 -18.07 -15.82 0.55
CA ASN A 406 -19.19 -16.22 -0.32
C ASN A 406 -19.92 -17.44 0.25
N THR A 407 -21.25 -17.36 0.37
CA THR A 407 -22.15 -18.40 0.90
C THR A 407 -23.10 -18.97 -0.15
N GLU A 408 -22.75 -18.88 -1.44
CA GLU A 408 -23.62 -19.33 -2.54
C GLU A 408 -23.93 -20.83 -2.49
N PHE A 409 -22.99 -21.64 -2.02
CA PHE A 409 -23.11 -23.11 -2.01
C PHE A 409 -23.04 -23.75 -0.63
N THR A 410 -22.67 -22.99 0.40
CA THR A 410 -22.40 -23.51 1.75
C THR A 410 -22.89 -22.51 2.80
N GLU A 411 -23.34 -23.01 3.96
CA GLU A 411 -23.76 -22.17 5.08
C GLU A 411 -22.61 -21.31 5.62
N LEU A 412 -21.43 -21.92 5.79
CA LEU A 412 -20.20 -21.21 6.11
C LEU A 412 -19.59 -20.61 4.85
N PRO A 413 -19.07 -19.37 4.88
CA PRO A 413 -18.50 -18.76 3.71
C PRO A 413 -17.24 -19.50 3.23
N ILE A 414 -17.16 -19.70 1.92
CA ILE A 414 -15.99 -20.24 1.21
C ILE A 414 -15.40 -19.18 0.28
N CYS A 415 -14.14 -19.37 -0.11
CA CYS A 415 -13.44 -18.44 -0.99
C CYS A 415 -13.70 -18.78 -2.46
N THR A 416 -13.95 -17.77 -3.30
CA THR A 416 -14.20 -17.95 -4.74
C THR A 416 -12.98 -18.49 -5.51
N ALA A 417 -11.76 -18.30 -4.99
CA ALA A 417 -10.55 -18.93 -5.50
C ALA A 417 -10.28 -20.35 -4.93
N SER A 418 -11.15 -20.86 -4.06
CA SER A 418 -11.01 -22.19 -3.50
C SER A 418 -11.42 -23.27 -4.51
N ARG A 419 -10.76 -24.43 -4.42
CA ARG A 419 -11.14 -25.62 -5.19
C ARG A 419 -12.58 -26.04 -4.92
N GLU A 420 -13.04 -25.89 -3.68
CA GLU A 420 -14.40 -26.21 -3.28
C GLU A 420 -15.42 -25.36 -4.05
N TYR A 421 -15.29 -24.03 -3.99
CA TYR A 421 -16.19 -23.12 -4.70
C TYR A 421 -16.15 -23.33 -6.21
N GLN A 422 -14.96 -23.37 -6.82
CA GLN A 422 -14.85 -23.51 -8.27
C GLN A 422 -15.43 -24.85 -8.76
N ASN A 423 -15.21 -25.95 -8.03
CA ASN A 423 -15.82 -27.24 -8.38
C ASN A 423 -17.35 -27.20 -8.34
N LEU A 424 -17.94 -26.56 -7.32
CA LEU A 424 -19.39 -26.43 -7.17
C LEU A 424 -19.97 -25.54 -8.29
N LYS A 425 -19.33 -24.40 -8.54
CA LYS A 425 -19.75 -23.45 -9.58
C LYS A 425 -19.64 -24.03 -10.99
N ILE A 426 -18.57 -24.78 -11.29
CA ILE A 426 -18.39 -25.46 -12.57
C ILE A 426 -19.42 -26.58 -12.77
N LYS A 427 -19.82 -27.30 -11.72
CA LYS A 427 -20.91 -28.28 -11.81
C LYS A 427 -22.23 -27.59 -12.16
N GLN A 428 -22.58 -26.53 -11.44
CA GLN A 428 -23.76 -25.73 -11.75
C GLN A 428 -23.73 -25.19 -13.20
N LEU A 429 -22.55 -24.76 -13.70
CA LEU A 429 -22.39 -24.29 -15.08
C LEU A 429 -22.63 -25.42 -16.11
N LYS A 430 -22.15 -26.65 -15.83
CA LYS A 430 -22.38 -27.80 -16.72
C LYS A 430 -23.85 -28.17 -16.81
N ASP A 431 -24.59 -28.05 -15.71
CA ASP A 431 -26.02 -28.37 -15.67
C ASP A 431 -26.88 -27.41 -16.51
N GLN A 432 -26.37 -26.21 -16.83
CA GLN A 432 -27.06 -25.22 -17.66
C GLN A 432 -27.05 -25.55 -19.16
N GLN A 433 -26.19 -26.48 -19.62
CA GLN A 433 -26.10 -26.92 -21.02
C GLN A 433 -26.00 -25.76 -22.04
N LEU A 434 -25.20 -24.74 -21.71
CA LEU A 434 -25.01 -23.56 -22.54
C LEU A 434 -24.27 -23.89 -23.86
N PRO A 435 -24.43 -23.06 -24.90
CA PRO A 435 -23.54 -23.07 -26.05
C PRO A 435 -22.08 -23.00 -25.62
N LYS A 436 -21.18 -23.67 -26.37
CA LYS A 436 -19.77 -23.80 -26.01
C LYS A 436 -19.10 -22.46 -25.71
N GLU A 437 -19.37 -21.44 -26.52
CA GLU A 437 -18.76 -20.12 -26.36
C GLU A 437 -19.14 -19.46 -25.01
N ASP A 438 -20.42 -19.52 -24.63
CA ASP A 438 -20.90 -18.97 -23.36
C ASP A 438 -20.41 -19.79 -22.17
N TYR A 439 -20.32 -21.12 -22.33
CA TYR A 439 -19.73 -22.00 -21.34
C TYR A 439 -18.27 -21.64 -21.08
N ASP A 440 -17.45 -21.51 -22.13
CA ASP A 440 -16.02 -21.20 -22.03
C ASP A 440 -15.80 -19.82 -21.37
N LYS A 441 -16.57 -18.80 -21.77
CA LYS A 441 -16.54 -17.46 -21.14
C LYS A 441 -16.84 -17.51 -19.64
N GLN A 442 -17.88 -18.23 -19.23
CA GLN A 442 -18.24 -18.35 -17.81
C GLN A 442 -17.23 -19.21 -17.03
N PHE A 443 -16.71 -20.27 -17.65
CA PHE A 443 -15.69 -21.12 -17.06
C PHE A 443 -14.41 -20.31 -16.76
N ASP A 444 -13.98 -19.46 -17.69
CA ASP A 444 -12.82 -18.59 -17.50
C ASP A 444 -13.04 -17.58 -16.35
N SER A 445 -14.22 -16.97 -16.27
CA SER A 445 -14.61 -16.06 -15.16
C SER A 445 -14.62 -16.74 -13.78
N ILE A 446 -14.92 -18.04 -13.73
CA ILE A 446 -14.84 -18.83 -12.49
C ILE A 446 -13.38 -19.14 -12.15
N THR A 447 -12.58 -19.53 -13.14
CA THR A 447 -11.23 -20.09 -12.94
C THR A 447 -10.11 -19.06 -12.97
N GLU A 448 -10.37 -17.80 -13.33
CA GLU A 448 -9.43 -16.68 -13.22
C GLU A 448 -9.05 -16.34 -11.78
N LYS A 449 -9.86 -16.75 -10.78
CA LYS A 449 -9.63 -16.40 -9.37
C LYS A 449 -8.38 -17.11 -8.83
N VAL A 450 -7.51 -16.34 -8.17
CA VAL A 450 -6.22 -16.83 -7.63
C VAL A 450 -6.16 -16.71 -6.10
N CYS A 451 -5.41 -17.60 -5.44
CA CYS A 451 -5.22 -17.55 -3.99
C CYS A 451 -4.18 -16.49 -3.62
N LEU A 452 -4.65 -15.37 -3.06
CA LEU A 452 -3.78 -14.29 -2.60
C LEU A 452 -3.16 -14.55 -1.22
N CYS A 453 -3.85 -15.30 -0.34
CA CYS A 453 -3.42 -15.49 1.06
C CYS A 453 -2.09 -16.25 1.20
N GLU A 454 -1.86 -17.26 0.37
CA GLU A 454 -0.60 -18.02 0.39
C GLU A 454 0.44 -17.35 -0.52
N GLY A 455 0.04 -16.97 -1.74
CA GLY A 455 0.97 -16.49 -2.76
C GLY A 455 1.67 -15.18 -2.40
N LEU A 456 0.99 -14.26 -1.71
CA LEU A 456 1.58 -12.97 -1.28
C LEU A 456 2.53 -13.11 -0.07
N CYS A 457 2.62 -14.30 0.54
CA CYS A 457 3.52 -14.61 1.66
C CYS A 457 4.64 -15.58 1.25
N ALA A 458 4.45 -16.37 0.18
CA ALA A 458 5.35 -17.42 -0.25
C ALA A 458 6.78 -16.90 -0.51
N SER A 459 6.91 -15.77 -1.20
CA SER A 459 8.20 -15.11 -1.49
C SER A 459 9.01 -14.86 -0.22
N THR A 460 8.37 -14.33 0.82
CA THR A 460 9.00 -14.08 2.12
C THR A 460 9.48 -15.35 2.79
N TYR A 461 8.66 -16.40 2.80
CA TYR A 461 9.05 -17.68 3.38
C TYR A 461 10.19 -18.36 2.62
N ILE A 462 10.23 -18.22 1.29
CA ILE A 462 11.30 -18.72 0.45
C ILE A 462 12.59 -17.96 0.76
N LYS A 463 12.57 -16.62 0.73
CA LYS A 463 13.74 -15.77 0.97
C LYS A 463 14.32 -15.95 2.38
N ALA A 464 13.47 -16.09 3.38
CA ALA A 464 13.89 -16.32 4.77
C ALA A 464 14.28 -17.79 5.06
N GLY A 465 14.07 -18.72 4.12
CA GLY A 465 14.36 -20.14 4.32
C GLY A 465 13.44 -20.83 5.33
N ILE A 466 12.26 -20.27 5.60
CA ILE A 466 11.32 -20.77 6.64
C ILE A 466 10.07 -21.44 6.07
N LEU A 467 9.99 -21.66 4.75
CA LEU A 467 8.87 -22.36 4.13
C LEU A 467 8.80 -23.82 4.63
N LYS A 468 7.64 -24.27 5.11
CA LYS A 468 7.49 -25.62 5.66
C LYS A 468 7.32 -26.66 4.55
N PRO A 469 7.64 -27.94 4.81
CA PRO A 469 7.34 -29.02 3.88
C PRO A 469 5.85 -29.03 3.51
N ARG A 470 5.56 -29.23 2.21
CA ARG A 470 4.21 -29.30 1.62
C ARG A 470 3.42 -27.98 1.60
N GLU A 471 4.00 -26.86 2.06
CA GLU A 471 3.41 -25.54 1.80
C GLU A 471 3.55 -25.16 0.31
N ASN A 472 2.61 -24.36 -0.18
CA ASN A 472 2.63 -23.89 -1.54
C ASN A 472 3.82 -22.93 -1.77
N ARG A 473 4.62 -23.20 -2.80
CA ARG A 473 5.76 -22.36 -3.21
C ARG A 473 5.37 -21.27 -4.21
N ALA A 474 4.18 -21.36 -4.79
CA ALA A 474 3.78 -20.47 -5.86
C ALA A 474 3.57 -19.04 -5.34
N VAL A 475 4.29 -18.09 -5.92
CA VAL A 475 4.34 -16.68 -5.52
C VAL A 475 3.33 -15.89 -6.34
N SER A 476 2.51 -15.09 -5.64
CA SER A 476 1.63 -14.09 -6.26
C SER A 476 2.23 -12.72 -6.04
N ILE A 477 2.35 -11.91 -7.09
CA ILE A 477 2.85 -10.54 -6.99
C ILE A 477 1.99 -9.61 -7.84
N CYS A 478 1.78 -8.39 -7.36
CA CYS A 478 0.84 -7.42 -7.94
C CYS A 478 1.45 -6.02 -8.06
N PRO A 479 2.57 -5.88 -8.78
CA PRO A 479 3.17 -4.58 -9.02
C PRO A 479 2.24 -3.67 -9.82
N GLY A 480 2.32 -2.37 -9.58
CA GLY A 480 1.69 -1.37 -10.46
C GLY A 480 2.37 -1.33 -11.84
N PRO A 481 1.64 -0.92 -12.89
CA PRO A 481 2.09 -1.06 -14.29
C PRO A 481 3.37 -0.28 -14.61
N ASN A 482 3.66 0.79 -13.86
CA ASN A 482 4.90 1.56 -14.03
C ASN A 482 6.19 0.81 -13.69
N LEU A 483 6.11 -0.37 -13.07
CA LEU A 483 7.29 -1.21 -12.88
C LEU A 483 7.88 -1.69 -14.21
N ALA A 484 7.08 -1.74 -15.29
CA ALA A 484 7.52 -2.12 -16.63
C ALA A 484 8.66 -1.27 -17.22
N PHE A 485 8.95 -0.12 -16.63
CA PHE A 485 10.01 0.78 -17.07
C PHE A 485 11.33 0.55 -16.34
N PHE A 486 11.33 -0.25 -15.27
CA PHE A 486 12.53 -0.53 -14.47
C PHE A 486 13.07 -1.92 -14.81
N HIS A 487 14.31 -1.97 -15.33
CA HIS A 487 14.87 -3.18 -15.95
C HIS A 487 16.11 -3.71 -15.22
N ALA A 488 16.28 -3.39 -13.94
CA ALA A 488 17.41 -3.87 -13.15
C ALA A 488 17.03 -4.11 -11.68
N LYS A 489 17.91 -4.83 -10.98
CA LYS A 489 17.94 -4.86 -9.51
C LYS A 489 18.68 -3.60 -9.05
N TYR A 490 18.13 -2.91 -8.06
CA TYR A 490 18.73 -1.68 -7.53
C TYR A 490 19.08 -1.83 -6.06
N SER A 491 20.19 -1.23 -5.66
CA SER A 491 20.51 -0.97 -4.27
C SER A 491 19.55 0.06 -3.66
N LEU A 492 19.51 0.11 -2.33
CA LEU A 492 18.71 1.13 -1.63
C LEU A 492 19.20 2.54 -1.97
N LYS A 493 20.51 2.72 -2.16
CA LYS A 493 21.12 4.02 -2.47
C LYS A 493 20.73 4.50 -3.87
N GLU A 494 20.84 3.64 -4.88
CA GLU A 494 20.45 3.96 -6.27
C GLU A 494 18.98 4.37 -6.35
N MET A 495 18.06 3.61 -5.74
CA MET A 495 16.64 3.95 -5.75
C MET A 495 16.35 5.28 -5.04
N ILE A 496 17.03 5.59 -3.94
CA ILE A 496 16.84 6.87 -3.23
C ILE A 496 17.46 8.03 -4.02
N ASN A 497 18.62 7.82 -4.64
CA ASN A 497 19.23 8.80 -5.52
C ASN A 497 18.34 9.09 -6.73
N HIS A 498 17.65 8.08 -7.25
CA HIS A 498 16.62 8.22 -8.28
C HIS A 498 15.44 9.09 -7.84
N ILE A 499 14.89 8.82 -6.65
CA ILE A 499 13.78 9.60 -6.08
C ILE A 499 14.15 11.08 -5.92
N TYR A 500 15.42 11.36 -5.58
CA TYR A 500 15.92 12.71 -5.33
C TYR A 500 16.72 13.33 -6.48
N GLY A 501 16.66 12.74 -7.68
CA GLY A 501 17.24 13.32 -8.91
C GLY A 501 18.78 13.35 -8.93
N ARG A 502 19.45 12.61 -8.04
CA ARG A 502 20.91 12.45 -8.05
C ARG A 502 21.40 11.41 -9.06
N GLU A 503 20.53 10.45 -9.36
CA GLU A 503 20.70 9.46 -10.42
C GLU A 503 19.39 9.38 -11.21
N ASN A 504 19.43 8.94 -12.47
CA ASN A 504 18.22 8.67 -13.24
C ASN A 504 18.28 7.23 -13.76
N LEU A 505 17.58 6.34 -13.07
CA LEU A 505 17.51 4.90 -13.42
C LEU A 505 16.68 4.63 -14.67
N LEU A 506 16.01 5.65 -15.21
CA LEU A 506 15.11 5.58 -16.36
C LEU A 506 15.59 6.46 -17.53
N SER A 507 16.86 6.88 -17.54
CA SER A 507 17.41 7.79 -18.56
C SER A 507 17.31 7.25 -20.00
N GLU A 508 17.34 5.94 -20.17
CA GLU A 508 17.25 5.26 -21.47
C GLU A 508 15.84 4.74 -21.79
N VAL A 509 14.83 5.11 -20.99
CA VAL A 509 13.48 4.56 -21.10
C VAL A 509 12.49 5.64 -21.52
N LEU A 510 11.89 5.47 -22.70
CA LEU A 510 10.77 6.30 -23.11
C LEU A 510 9.51 5.85 -22.35
N ARG A 511 9.02 6.71 -21.45
CA ARG A 511 7.80 6.48 -20.69
C ARG A 511 6.89 7.70 -20.69
N PRO A 512 5.56 7.50 -20.63
CA PRO A 512 4.64 8.59 -20.35
C PRO A 512 4.85 9.13 -18.92
N ASN A 513 4.51 10.40 -18.74
CA ASN A 513 4.34 11.00 -17.41
C ASN A 513 3.28 10.23 -16.60
N LEU A 514 3.41 10.19 -15.27
CA LEU A 514 2.48 9.49 -14.38
C LEU A 514 0.99 9.77 -14.65
N PHE A 515 0.63 11.02 -14.96
CA PHE A 515 -0.75 11.45 -15.24
C PHE A 515 -1.26 10.90 -16.56
N ILE A 516 -0.41 10.93 -17.58
CA ILE A 516 -0.74 10.39 -18.90
C ILE A 516 -0.83 8.87 -18.84
N ASN A 517 0.06 8.23 -18.10
CA ASN A 517 0.00 6.79 -17.90
C ASN A 517 -1.31 6.37 -17.22
N GLU A 518 -1.69 7.06 -16.14
CA GLU A 518 -2.96 6.82 -15.47
C GLU A 518 -4.15 7.03 -16.43
N LEU A 519 -4.18 8.14 -17.17
CA LEU A 519 -5.23 8.41 -18.15
C LEU A 519 -5.34 7.26 -19.16
N ASN A 520 -4.22 6.79 -19.70
CA ASN A 520 -4.22 5.68 -20.66
C ASN A 520 -4.79 4.40 -20.05
N LEU A 521 -4.47 4.09 -18.79
CA LEU A 521 -5.05 2.95 -18.08
C LEU A 521 -6.57 3.06 -17.94
N TYR A 522 -7.08 4.26 -17.65
CA TYR A 522 -8.53 4.52 -17.60
C TYR A 522 -9.20 4.41 -18.97
N VAL A 523 -8.58 4.91 -20.03
CA VAL A 523 -9.08 4.78 -21.41
C VAL A 523 -9.13 3.29 -21.80
N ASP A 524 -8.09 2.52 -21.52
CA ASP A 524 -8.07 1.08 -21.80
C ASP A 524 -9.09 0.30 -20.97
N TYR A 525 -9.26 0.67 -19.70
CA TYR A 525 -10.31 0.11 -18.86
C TYR A 525 -11.70 0.37 -19.46
N LEU A 526 -12.02 1.62 -19.79
CA LEU A 526 -13.31 2.01 -20.34
C LEU A 526 -13.61 1.28 -21.65
N LYS A 527 -12.64 1.15 -22.55
CA LYS A 527 -12.81 0.40 -23.80
C LYS A 527 -13.12 -1.07 -23.56
N LYS A 528 -12.40 -1.71 -22.64
CA LYS A 528 -12.65 -3.12 -22.27
C LYS A 528 -14.03 -3.29 -21.63
N ASP A 529 -14.42 -2.36 -20.77
CA ASP A 529 -15.70 -2.40 -20.07
C ASP A 529 -16.89 -2.19 -21.02
N ILE A 530 -16.77 -1.26 -21.98
CA ILE A 530 -17.75 -1.10 -23.06
C ILE A 530 -17.86 -2.40 -23.87
N ALA A 531 -16.73 -2.93 -24.34
CA ALA A 531 -16.71 -4.13 -25.19
C ALA A 531 -17.34 -5.35 -24.48
N ALA A 532 -17.08 -5.52 -23.18
CA ALA A 532 -17.64 -6.61 -22.38
C ALA A 532 -19.15 -6.51 -22.16
N GLN A 533 -19.75 -5.33 -22.35
CA GLN A 533 -21.15 -5.05 -22.06
C GLN A 533 -22.00 -4.70 -23.29
N LEU A 534 -21.43 -4.83 -24.51
CA LEU A 534 -22.10 -4.46 -25.77
C LEU A 534 -23.42 -5.21 -25.99
N GLU A 535 -23.46 -6.50 -25.67
CA GLU A 535 -24.64 -7.36 -25.91
C GLU A 535 -25.80 -7.06 -24.94
N GLU A 536 -25.53 -6.38 -23.83
CA GLU A 536 -26.51 -6.05 -22.80
C GLU A 536 -26.64 -4.52 -22.62
N PHE A 537 -26.51 -3.75 -23.70
CA PHE A 537 -26.55 -2.29 -23.64
C PHE A 537 -27.95 -1.79 -23.23
N ASN A 538 -28.01 -0.89 -22.25
CA ASN A 538 -29.25 -0.29 -21.78
C ASN A 538 -29.02 1.18 -21.37
N ALA A 539 -30.11 1.94 -21.16
CA ALA A 539 -30.04 3.36 -20.83
C ALA A 539 -29.22 3.68 -19.56
N LYS A 540 -29.16 2.74 -18.60
CA LYS A 540 -28.34 2.91 -17.37
C LYS A 540 -26.85 2.79 -17.68
N LYS A 541 -26.46 1.80 -18.50
CA LYS A 541 -25.07 1.60 -18.95
C LYS A 541 -24.61 2.74 -19.86
N ASP A 542 -25.47 3.20 -20.77
CA ASP A 542 -25.20 4.37 -21.61
C ASP A 542 -24.89 5.62 -20.77
N LYS A 543 -25.73 5.90 -19.76
CA LYS A 543 -25.50 7.01 -18.82
C LYS A 543 -24.20 6.86 -18.04
N TYR A 544 -23.86 5.64 -17.61
CA TYR A 544 -22.59 5.36 -16.93
C TYR A 544 -21.39 5.65 -17.83
N PHE A 545 -21.35 5.08 -19.03
CA PHE A 545 -20.24 5.27 -19.97
C PHE A 545 -20.12 6.72 -20.45
N SER A 546 -21.24 7.39 -20.71
CA SER A 546 -21.26 8.81 -21.06
C SER A 546 -20.70 9.68 -19.94
N LYS A 547 -21.08 9.41 -18.68
CA LYS A 547 -20.53 10.12 -17.52
C LYS A 547 -19.04 9.84 -17.36
N PHE A 548 -18.62 8.58 -17.49
CA PHE A 548 -17.21 8.19 -17.40
C PHE A 548 -16.36 8.90 -18.45
N LYS A 549 -16.80 8.86 -19.72
CA LYS A 549 -16.15 9.56 -20.84
C LYS A 549 -16.05 11.06 -20.58
N ALA A 550 -17.15 11.69 -20.15
CA ALA A 550 -17.15 13.12 -19.81
C ALA A 550 -16.14 13.46 -18.71
N GLN A 551 -16.03 12.61 -17.68
CA GLN A 551 -15.04 12.83 -16.61
C GLN A 551 -13.59 12.67 -17.08
N LEU A 552 -13.31 11.72 -17.98
CA LEU A 552 -11.98 11.61 -18.58
C LEU A 552 -11.64 12.83 -19.44
N LEU A 553 -12.60 13.34 -20.23
CA LEU A 553 -12.41 14.57 -21.01
C LEU A 553 -12.14 15.78 -20.10
N ASN A 554 -12.89 15.94 -19.01
CA ASN A 554 -12.61 16.97 -18.01
C ASN A 554 -11.21 16.83 -17.41
N GLY A 555 -10.76 15.60 -17.15
CA GLY A 555 -9.41 15.31 -16.67
C GLY A 555 -8.33 15.65 -17.70
N ILE A 556 -8.59 15.42 -18.98
CA ILE A 556 -7.69 15.81 -20.08
C ILE A 556 -7.59 17.33 -20.18
N ASP A 557 -8.70 18.05 -20.12
CA ASP A 557 -8.71 19.52 -20.14
C ASP A 557 -7.94 20.09 -18.94
N TYR A 558 -8.11 19.50 -17.77
CA TYR A 558 -7.30 19.84 -16.59
C TYR A 558 -5.81 19.62 -16.86
N TYR A 559 -5.40 18.49 -17.44
CA TYR A 559 -3.99 18.24 -17.75
C TYR A 559 -3.42 19.17 -18.81
N LYS A 560 -4.21 19.55 -19.84
CA LYS A 560 -3.80 20.58 -20.81
C LYS A 560 -3.52 21.91 -20.12
N ALA A 561 -4.35 22.30 -19.16
CA ALA A 561 -4.17 23.52 -18.37
C ALA A 561 -3.00 23.41 -17.36
N LEU A 562 -2.63 22.19 -16.96
CA LEU A 562 -1.54 21.92 -16.01
C LEU A 562 -0.14 22.00 -16.66
N ILE A 563 -0.04 21.78 -17.97
CA ILE A 563 1.23 21.72 -18.70
C ILE A 563 2.18 22.91 -18.47
N PRO A 564 1.72 24.17 -18.45
CA PRO A 564 2.60 25.31 -18.16
C PRO A 564 3.25 25.25 -16.76
N GLU A 565 2.62 24.56 -15.81
CA GLU A 565 3.07 24.43 -14.41
C GLU A 565 4.02 23.23 -14.22
N LEU A 566 3.93 22.24 -15.11
CA LEU A 566 4.91 21.17 -15.21
C LEU A 566 6.20 21.81 -15.75
N LYS A 567 7.13 22.14 -14.85
CA LYS A 567 8.44 22.70 -15.18
C LYS A 567 9.31 21.67 -15.92
N PHE A 568 8.91 21.30 -17.13
CA PHE A 568 9.65 20.43 -18.01
C PHE A 568 10.99 21.10 -18.35
N GLN A 569 12.05 20.30 -18.36
CA GLN A 569 13.40 20.79 -18.64
C GLN A 569 13.59 21.16 -20.12
N ASP A 570 12.72 20.69 -21.04
CA ASP A 570 12.74 21.03 -22.45
C ASP A 570 11.34 21.15 -23.09
N SER A 571 11.27 21.84 -24.23
CA SER A 571 10.02 22.07 -25.00
C SER A 571 9.49 20.79 -25.67
N LEU A 572 10.37 19.81 -25.94
CA LEU A 572 10.01 18.55 -26.57
C LEU A 572 9.12 17.69 -25.64
N SER A 573 9.39 17.71 -24.33
CA SER A 573 8.57 17.01 -23.33
C SER A 573 7.14 17.56 -23.26
N VAL A 574 6.99 18.88 -23.42
CA VAL A 574 5.68 19.55 -23.45
C VAL A 574 4.89 19.13 -24.69
N GLU A 575 5.52 19.19 -25.86
CA GLU A 575 4.88 18.81 -27.14
C GLU A 575 4.45 17.34 -27.13
N GLU A 576 5.29 16.45 -26.62
CA GLU A 576 4.95 15.03 -26.52
C GLU A 576 3.79 14.79 -25.54
N MET A 577 3.75 15.46 -24.39
CA MET A 577 2.62 15.35 -23.46
C MET A 577 1.31 15.84 -24.09
N LEU A 578 1.34 16.98 -24.79
CA LEU A 578 0.17 17.50 -25.52
C LEU A 578 -0.33 16.51 -26.58
N LYS A 579 0.59 15.94 -27.35
CA LYS A 579 0.27 14.92 -28.35
C LYS A 579 -0.35 13.68 -27.71
N GLN A 580 0.18 13.21 -26.59
CA GLN A 580 -0.39 12.05 -25.87
C GLN A 580 -1.80 12.34 -25.32
N LEU A 581 -2.05 13.56 -24.83
CA LEU A 581 -3.40 13.98 -24.43
C LEU A 581 -4.37 13.98 -25.62
N GLN A 582 -3.97 14.54 -26.76
CA GLN A 582 -4.79 14.53 -27.99
C GLN A 582 -5.08 13.09 -28.47
N LEU A 583 -4.10 12.21 -28.41
CA LEU A 583 -4.28 10.79 -28.74
C LEU A 583 -5.27 10.10 -27.79
N ALA A 584 -5.23 10.43 -26.49
CA ALA A 584 -6.19 9.91 -25.53
C ALA A 584 -7.62 10.42 -25.81
N GLU A 585 -7.81 11.68 -26.19
CA GLU A 585 -9.12 12.22 -26.61
C GLU A 585 -9.66 11.53 -27.86
N GLN A 586 -8.80 11.29 -28.86
CA GLN A 586 -9.18 10.56 -30.06
C GLN A 586 -9.58 9.13 -29.75
N ARG A 587 -8.91 8.49 -28.78
CA ARG A 587 -9.27 7.14 -28.31
C ARG A 587 -10.61 7.12 -27.58
N LEU A 588 -11.06 8.23 -27.02
CA LEU A 588 -12.36 8.36 -26.34
C LEU A 588 -13.50 8.76 -27.28
N SER A 589 -13.18 9.38 -28.41
CA SER A 589 -14.14 9.77 -29.45
C SER A 589 -14.80 8.53 -30.04
#